data_AF-A0A4R4PG36-F1
#
_entry.id   AF-A0A4R4PG36-F1
#
_cell.length_a   1.000
_cell.length_b   1.000
_cell.length_c   1.000
_cell.angle_alpha   90.00
_cell.angle_beta   90.00
_cell.angle_gamma   90.00
#
_symmetry.space_group_name_H-M   'P 1'
#
loop_
_entity.id
_entity.type
_entity.pdbx_description
1 polymer ?
#
loop_
_entity_poly.entity_id
_entity_poly.type
_entity_poly.pdbx_seq_one_letter_code
_entity_poly.pdbx_strand_id
1 'polypeptide(L)'
;MRVRGVDPRDTTWEQDDVRYRVHFWDRAVNSADEYEVTGVDVDEVLAWATRHAAEHGVTYTLWVLVPEAFGHGPGLIRLAGVAGDPFGDG
;
A
#
# COMPACT_ATOMS: atom_id res chain seq x y z
N MET A 1 -16.82 -9.03 3.68
CA MET A 1 -16.47 -8.35 4.95
C MET A 1 -16.94 -9.20 6.12
N ARG A 2 -16.10 -9.42 7.13
CA ARG A 2 -16.47 -10.10 8.39
C ARG A 2 -15.96 -9.26 9.55
N VAL A 3 -16.82 -8.98 10.53
CA VAL A 3 -16.51 -8.14 11.70
C VAL A 3 -16.62 -8.98 12.97
N ARG A 4 -15.65 -8.84 13.89
CA ARG A 4 -15.65 -9.47 15.22
C ARG A 4 -15.10 -8.50 16.25
N GLY A 5 -15.51 -8.65 17.51
CA GLY A 5 -14.84 -8.00 18.63
C GLY A 5 -13.43 -8.58 18.83
N VAL A 6 -12.52 -7.73 19.30
CA VAL A 6 -11.13 -8.07 19.64
C VAL A 6 -10.80 -7.50 21.02
N ASP A 7 -9.96 -8.19 21.80
CA ASP A 7 -9.39 -7.64 23.03
C ASP A 7 -8.06 -7.00 22.66
N PRO A 8 -7.85 -5.68 22.85
CA PRO A 8 -6.59 -5.03 22.47
C PRO A 8 -5.35 -5.66 23.14
N ARG A 9 -5.52 -6.42 24.22
CA ARG A 9 -4.42 -7.17 24.87
C ARG A 9 -3.88 -8.33 24.02
N ASP A 10 -4.53 -8.69 22.90
CA ASP A 10 -4.03 -9.69 21.94
C ASP A 10 -2.96 -9.14 20.98
N THR A 11 -2.68 -7.84 21.05
CA THR A 11 -1.71 -7.13 20.21
C THR A 11 -0.43 -6.85 20.99
N THR A 12 0.72 -7.21 20.41
CA THR A 12 2.03 -7.13 21.11
C THR A 12 2.91 -5.97 20.67
N TRP A 13 2.52 -5.23 19.63
CA TRP A 13 3.29 -4.11 19.10
C TRP A 13 2.37 -3.17 18.30
N GLU A 14 2.76 -1.90 18.22
CA GLU A 14 2.11 -0.86 17.44
C GLU A 14 3.17 0.07 16.84
N GLN A 15 2.82 0.77 15.74
CA GLN A 15 3.69 1.75 15.10
C GLN A 15 2.86 2.95 14.64
N ASP A 16 3.19 4.12 15.18
CA ASP A 16 2.48 5.37 14.88
C ASP A 16 3.06 6.10 13.65
N ASP A 17 4.37 6.00 13.41
CA ASP A 17 5.02 6.57 12.22
C ASP A 17 4.86 5.62 11.03
N VAL A 18 3.69 5.65 10.40
CA VAL A 18 3.38 4.82 9.23
C VAL A 18 4.04 5.42 7.99
N ARG A 19 4.74 4.56 7.23
CA ARG A 19 5.26 4.90 5.90
C ARG A 19 4.51 4.08 4.87
N TYR A 20 3.97 4.76 3.88
CA TYR A 20 3.29 4.12 2.77
C TYR A 20 4.21 4.01 1.56
N ARG A 21 4.03 2.96 0.77
CA ARG A 21 4.54 2.91 -0.59
C ARG A 21 3.40 2.87 -1.59
N VAL A 22 3.48 3.68 -2.62
CA VAL A 22 2.54 3.64 -3.74
C VAL A 22 3.33 3.35 -4.99
N HIS A 23 2.95 2.27 -5.65
CA HIS A 23 3.48 1.91 -6.96
C HIS A 23 2.39 2.17 -7.98
N PHE A 24 2.66 3.02 -8.96
CA PHE A 24 1.80 3.22 -10.11
C PHE A 24 2.29 2.36 -11.27
N TRP A 25 1.37 1.67 -11.93
CA TRP A 25 1.67 0.72 -13.00
C TRP A 25 1.09 1.23 -14.30
N ASP A 26 1.98 1.53 -15.25
CA ASP A 26 1.62 1.83 -16.62
C ASP A 26 1.84 0.58 -17.48
N ARG A 27 0.73 -0.10 -17.82
CA ARG A 27 0.76 -1.30 -18.68
C ARG A 27 1.02 -0.97 -20.15
N ALA A 28 0.74 0.26 -20.59
CA ALA A 28 0.92 0.63 -21.99
C ALA A 28 2.41 0.72 -22.36
N VAL A 29 3.25 1.14 -21.40
CA VAL A 29 4.71 1.24 -21.58
C VAL A 29 5.50 0.27 -20.69
N ASN A 30 4.82 -0.61 -19.97
CA ASN A 30 5.42 -1.61 -19.09
C ASN A 30 6.42 -1.00 -18.08
N SER A 31 5.99 0.08 -17.41
CA SER A 31 6.80 0.81 -16.44
C SER A 31 6.07 1.03 -15.11
N ALA A 32 6.84 1.38 -14.09
CA ALA A 32 6.32 1.70 -12.77
C ALA A 32 6.94 3.00 -12.24
N ASP A 33 6.13 3.79 -11.54
CA ASP A 33 6.58 4.93 -10.74
C ASP A 33 6.32 4.62 -9.26
N GLU A 34 7.31 4.85 -8.42
CA GLU A 34 7.34 4.41 -7.02
C GLU A 34 7.52 5.60 -6.08
N TYR A 35 6.64 5.70 -5.09
CA TYR A 35 6.64 6.79 -4.11
C TYR A 35 6.62 6.25 -2.69
N GLU A 36 7.43 6.84 -1.82
CA GLU A 36 7.27 6.73 -0.37
C GLU A 36 6.51 7.95 0.13
N VAL A 37 5.48 7.72 0.95
CA VAL A 37 4.61 8.78 1.49
C VAL A 37 4.59 8.65 3.02
N THR A 38 4.81 9.77 3.71
CA THR A 38 4.89 9.85 5.17
C THR A 38 4.08 11.04 5.68
N GLY A 39 3.72 11.04 6.96
CA GLY A 39 3.05 12.18 7.62
C GLY A 39 1.60 12.42 7.20
N VAL A 40 0.91 11.38 6.69
CA VAL A 40 -0.50 11.43 6.29
C VAL A 40 -1.22 10.18 6.78
N ASP A 41 -2.54 10.26 6.91
CA ASP A 41 -3.36 9.10 7.23
C ASP A 41 -3.68 8.24 5.99
N VAL A 42 -4.20 7.03 6.24
CA VAL A 42 -4.48 6.05 5.18
C VAL A 42 -5.50 6.54 4.15
N ASP A 43 -6.48 7.34 4.57
CA ASP A 43 -7.50 7.91 3.71
C ASP A 43 -6.93 9.01 2.81
N GLU A 44 -6.02 9.83 3.33
CA GLU A 44 -5.33 10.87 2.56
C GLU A 44 -4.46 10.29 1.44
N VAL A 45 -3.60 9.31 1.75
CA VAL A 45 -2.76 8.66 0.74
C VAL A 45 -3.60 7.88 -0.28
N LEU A 46 -4.71 7.27 0.14
CA LEU A 46 -5.63 6.57 -0.74
C LEU A 46 -6.35 7.52 -1.71
N ALA A 47 -6.80 8.67 -1.20
CA ALA A 47 -7.42 9.70 -2.02
C ALA A 47 -6.43 10.27 -3.05
N TRP A 48 -5.19 10.55 -2.63
CA TRP A 48 -4.12 10.99 -3.52
C TRP A 48 -3.83 9.95 -4.61
N ALA A 49 -3.60 8.69 -4.24
CA ALA A 49 -3.27 7.63 -5.19
C ALA A 49 -4.39 7.38 -6.21
N THR A 50 -5.65 7.39 -5.74
CA THR A 50 -6.82 7.22 -6.61
C THR A 50 -6.93 8.36 -7.63
N ARG A 51 -6.74 9.61 -7.18
CA ARG A 51 -6.77 10.78 -8.06
C ARG A 51 -5.62 10.74 -9.08
N HIS A 52 -4.40 10.47 -8.63
CA HIS A 52 -3.23 10.37 -9.52
C HIS A 52 -3.42 9.29 -10.59
N ALA A 53 -3.88 8.10 -10.19
CA ALA A 53 -4.16 7.01 -11.12
C ALA A 53 -5.18 7.41 -12.20
N ALA A 54 -6.25 8.10 -11.81
CA ALA A 54 -7.27 8.59 -12.74
C ALA A 54 -6.74 9.69 -13.68
N GLU A 55 -5.95 10.63 -13.17
CA GLU A 55 -5.36 11.74 -13.95
C GLU A 55 -4.36 11.23 -14.99
N HIS A 56 -3.61 10.17 -14.67
CA HIS A 56 -2.52 9.65 -15.50
C HIS A 56 -2.89 8.39 -16.30
N GLY A 57 -4.09 7.82 -16.10
CA GLY A 57 -4.52 6.61 -16.80
C GLY A 57 -3.75 5.35 -16.40
N VAL A 58 -3.16 5.35 -15.20
CA VAL A 58 -2.38 4.24 -14.64
C VAL A 58 -3.18 3.50 -13.57
N THR A 59 -2.75 2.31 -13.19
CA THR A 59 -3.27 1.63 -11.98
C THR A 59 -2.30 1.81 -10.82
N TYR A 60 -2.68 1.45 -9.60
CA TYR A 60 -1.75 1.54 -8.47
C TYR A 60 -1.88 0.34 -7.53
N THR A 61 -0.86 0.16 -6.70
CA THR A 61 -0.92 -0.62 -5.46
C THR A 61 -0.40 0.21 -4.30
N LEU A 62 -1.19 0.30 -3.23
CA LEU A 62 -0.83 0.98 -1.98
C LEU A 62 -0.42 -0.05 -0.93
N TRP A 63 0.70 0.21 -0.28
CA TRP A 63 1.31 -0.62 0.75
C TRP A 63 1.59 0.18 2.02
N VAL A 64 1.58 -0.49 3.17
CA VAL A 64 2.31 -0.06 4.36
C VAL A 64 3.68 -0.71 4.35
N LEU A 65 4.73 0.08 4.59
CA LEU A 65 6.08 -0.40 4.85
C LEU A 65 6.22 -0.76 6.32
N VAL A 66 6.58 -2.02 6.58
CA VAL A 66 6.97 -2.51 7.90
C VAL A 66 8.49 -2.61 7.91
N PRO A 67 9.22 -1.75 8.66
CA PRO A 67 10.69 -1.68 8.59
C PRO A 67 11.39 -3.00 8.93
N GLU A 68 10.82 -3.75 9.86
CA GLU A 68 11.27 -5.08 10.27
C GLU A 68 10.04 -5.95 10.52
N ALA A 69 9.89 -7.03 9.76
CA ALA A 69 8.74 -7.92 9.88
C ALA A 69 9.23 -9.35 10.13
N PHE A 70 8.79 -9.95 11.24
CA PHE A 70 9.03 -11.36 11.55
C PHE A 70 10.50 -11.81 11.53
N GLY A 71 11.44 -10.92 11.89
CA GLY A 71 12.88 -11.20 11.84
C GLY A 71 13.48 -11.19 10.43
N HIS A 72 12.75 -10.68 9.45
CA HIS A 72 13.24 -10.37 8.11
C HIS A 72 13.46 -8.86 7.96
N GLY A 73 14.15 -8.46 6.89
CA GLY A 73 14.27 -7.06 6.48
C GLY A 73 12.90 -6.42 6.15
N PRO A 74 12.90 -5.20 5.58
CA PRO A 74 11.68 -4.45 5.34
C PRO A 74 10.64 -5.23 4.51
N GLY A 75 9.39 -5.20 4.96
CA GLY A 75 8.26 -5.86 4.32
C GLY A 75 7.15 -4.89 3.92
N LEU A 76 6.27 -5.32 3.02
CA LEU A 76 5.12 -4.55 2.56
C LEU A 76 3.81 -5.28 2.86
N ILE A 77 2.84 -4.56 3.43
CA ILE A 77 1.47 -5.05 3.64
C ILE A 77 0.55 -4.31 2.68
N ARG A 78 -0.18 -5.04 1.82
CA ARG A 78 -1.07 -4.43 0.83
C ARG A 78 -2.29 -3.83 1.51
N LEU A 79 -2.61 -2.58 1.17
CA LEU A 79 -3.84 -1.92 1.61
C LEU A 79 -4.89 -1.85 0.51
N ALA A 80 -4.50 -1.45 -0.71
CA ALA A 80 -5.44 -1.18 -1.80
C ALA A 80 -4.80 -1.37 -3.18
N GLY A 81 -5.62 -1.28 -4.24
CA GLY A 81 -5.18 -1.35 -5.63
C GLY A 81 -5.00 -2.76 -6.18
N VAL A 82 -4.18 -2.89 -7.23
CA VAL A 82 -3.91 -4.14 -7.95
C VAL A 82 -3.17 -5.12 -7.03
N ALA A 83 -3.52 -6.40 -7.10
CA ALA A 83 -2.85 -7.49 -6.40
C ALA A 83 -2.17 -8.43 -7.40
N GLY A 84 -1.03 -9.02 -7.01
CA GLY A 84 -0.26 -9.90 -7.88
C GLY A 84 0.65 -9.14 -8.84
N ASP A 85 1.01 -9.79 -9.94
CA ASP A 85 1.81 -9.19 -11.01
C ASP A 85 0.96 -8.19 -11.81
N PRO A 86 1.25 -6.88 -11.76
CA PRO A 86 0.49 -5.86 -12.47
C PRO A 86 0.72 -5.89 -13.99
N PHE A 87 1.77 -6.57 -14.46
CA PHE A 87 2.11 -6.71 -15.88
C PHE A 87 1.69 -8.07 -16.46
N GLY A 88 1.45 -9.06 -15.61
CA GLY A 88 1.03 -10.41 -16.02
C GLY A 88 -0.29 -10.41 -16.79
N ASP A 89 -0.38 -11.28 -17.79
CA ASP A 89 -1.65 -11.60 -18.44
C ASP A 89 -2.53 -12.33 -17.41
N GLY A 90 -3.69 -11.76 -17.08
CA GLY A 90 -4.62 -12.30 -16.09
C GLY A 90 -5.28 -13.62 -16.50
#